data_AF-A0A959SR33-F1
#
_entry.id   AF-A0A959SR33-F1
#
_cell.length_a   1.000
_cell.length_b   1.000
_cell.length_c   1.000
_cell.angle_alpha   90.00
_cell.angle_beta   90.00
_cell.angle_gamma   90.00
#
_symmetry.space_group_name_H-M   'P 1'
#
loop_
_entity.id
_entity.type
_entity.pdbx_description
1 polymer ?
#
loop_
_entity_poly.entity_id
_entity_poly.type
_entity_poly.pdbx_seq_one_letter_code
_entity_poly.pdbx_strand_id
1 'polypeptide(L)'
;MTRTIPTVLLSFLLALGTSAQDQSYADCLVKASSSWGKPCEKCEQYKGYKRDYSGVYQVEFRNICRDMLEVKVAVEEINGTWRTFPVKSLASGDTLLAFACQGTGKVLYWARRVDDTEIVLPTDNEIVSAYPGK
;
A
#
# COMPACT_ATOMS: atom_id res chain seq x y z
N MET A 1 24.61 63.39 -35.59
CA MET A 1 25.55 62.28 -35.36
C MET A 1 25.65 62.16 -33.85
N THR A 2 25.35 61.06 -33.15
CA THR A 2 25.36 59.63 -33.52
C THR A 2 24.51 58.90 -32.47
N ARG A 3 23.65 57.99 -32.91
CA ARG A 3 22.90 57.01 -32.10
C ARG A 3 23.86 56.00 -31.47
N THR A 4 23.53 55.49 -30.28
CA THR A 4 23.76 54.07 -29.91
C THR A 4 22.90 53.65 -28.72
N ILE A 5 21.91 52.80 -28.99
CA ILE A 5 21.34 51.76 -28.10
C ILE A 5 22.22 50.52 -28.35
N PRO A 6 22.70 49.78 -27.33
CA PRO A 6 22.09 48.47 -26.96
C PRO A 6 22.36 48.13 -25.47
N THR A 7 21.94 47.05 -24.82
CA THR A 7 21.51 45.71 -25.22
C THR A 7 20.73 45.11 -24.05
N VAL A 8 19.63 44.44 -24.37
CA VAL A 8 18.85 43.56 -23.50
C VAL A 8 19.72 42.36 -23.07
N LEU A 9 19.72 42.01 -21.78
CA LEU A 9 19.96 40.63 -21.35
C LEU A 9 19.09 40.31 -20.13
N LEU A 10 17.83 40.00 -20.45
CA LEU A 10 16.86 39.39 -19.56
C LEU A 10 17.27 37.91 -19.39
N SER A 11 18.12 37.64 -18.40
CA SER A 11 18.45 36.27 -18.00
C SER A 11 17.29 35.68 -17.19
N PHE A 12 16.23 35.28 -17.90
CA PHE A 12 15.15 34.45 -17.38
C PHE A 12 15.72 33.03 -17.20
N LEU A 13 16.38 32.79 -16.07
CA LEU A 13 16.77 31.45 -15.65
C LEU A 13 15.48 30.66 -15.44
N LEU A 14 15.17 29.80 -16.40
CA LEU A 14 14.19 28.73 -16.25
C LEU A 14 14.59 27.89 -15.04
N ALA A 15 13.96 28.16 -13.90
CA ALA A 15 13.77 27.15 -12.88
C ALA A 15 12.76 26.14 -13.45
N LEU A 16 13.24 25.25 -14.32
CA LEU A 16 12.61 23.96 -14.51
C LEU A 16 12.72 23.26 -13.15
N GLY A 17 11.68 23.43 -12.33
CA GLY A 17 11.46 22.58 -11.18
C GLY A 17 11.35 21.17 -11.71
N THR A 18 12.45 20.42 -11.66
CA THR A 18 12.40 18.97 -11.67
C THR A 18 11.73 18.57 -10.37
N SER A 19 10.40 18.57 -10.37
CA SER A 19 9.67 17.76 -9.42
C SER A 19 9.90 16.32 -9.86
N ALA A 20 11.01 15.74 -9.42
CA ALA A 20 11.01 14.32 -9.10
C ALA A 20 10.02 14.19 -7.94
N GLN A 21 8.72 14.22 -8.26
CA GLN A 21 7.71 13.76 -7.34
C GLN A 21 7.99 12.28 -7.25
N ASP A 22 8.66 11.91 -6.17
CA ASP A 22 8.56 10.60 -5.55
C ASP A 22 7.06 10.32 -5.36
N GLN A 23 6.43 9.88 -6.46
CA GLN A 23 5.02 9.56 -6.50
C GLN A 23 4.93 8.30 -5.65
N SER A 24 4.52 8.48 -4.40
CA SER A 24 4.31 7.36 -3.50
C SER A 24 3.34 6.39 -4.19
N TYR A 25 3.86 5.31 -4.75
CA TYR A 25 3.07 4.30 -5.44
C TYR A 25 2.07 3.62 -4.48
N ALA A 26 2.15 3.92 -3.18
CA ALA A 26 1.08 3.63 -2.21
C ALA A 26 -0.27 4.25 -2.61
N ASP A 27 -0.29 5.42 -3.27
CA ASP A 27 -1.53 6.06 -3.74
C ASP A 27 -2.18 5.26 -4.89
N CYS A 28 -1.39 4.45 -5.61
CA CYS A 28 -1.89 3.54 -6.63
C CYS A 28 -2.56 2.28 -6.06
N LEU A 29 -2.32 1.96 -4.79
CA LEU A 29 -2.91 0.82 -4.12
C LEU A 29 -4.08 1.26 -3.25
N VAL A 30 -5.29 1.15 -3.80
CA VAL A 30 -6.50 1.60 -3.10
C VAL A 30 -7.23 0.42 -2.47
N LYS A 31 -7.87 0.66 -1.32
CA LYS A 31 -8.81 -0.28 -0.73
C LYS A 31 -10.07 -0.36 -1.60
N ALA A 32 -10.24 -1.47 -2.32
CA ALA A 32 -11.38 -1.71 -3.20
C ALA A 32 -12.63 -2.13 -2.42
N SER A 33 -12.49 -2.99 -1.41
CA SER A 33 -13.60 -3.40 -0.55
C SER A 33 -13.11 -3.92 0.81
N SER A 34 -14.03 -4.03 1.77
CA SER A 34 -13.80 -4.82 2.98
C SER A 34 -15.08 -5.44 3.48
N SER A 35 -14.96 -6.57 4.18
CA SER A 35 -16.11 -7.27 4.76
C SER A 35 -15.75 -8.01 6.04
N TRP A 36 -16.76 -8.25 6.85
CA TRP A 36 -16.68 -9.08 8.06
C TRP A 36 -17.51 -10.36 7.84
N GLY A 37 -17.18 -11.44 8.54
CA GLY A 37 -18.05 -12.63 8.56
C GLY A 37 -17.92 -13.54 7.35
N LYS A 38 -17.01 -13.27 6.42
CA LYS A 38 -16.84 -14.08 5.21
C LYS A 38 -16.12 -15.38 5.53
N PRO A 39 -16.56 -16.52 4.94
CA PRO A 39 -15.83 -17.78 5.08
C PRO A 39 -14.36 -17.64 4.71
N CYS A 40 -13.48 -18.20 5.54
CA CYS A 40 -12.05 -18.23 5.31
C CYS A 40 -11.48 -19.55 5.83
N GLU A 41 -10.96 -20.37 4.92
CA GLU A 41 -10.39 -21.70 5.25
C GLU A 41 -9.20 -21.62 6.21
N LYS A 42 -8.51 -20.47 6.23
CA LYS A 42 -7.37 -20.23 7.12
C LYS A 42 -7.79 -19.76 8.52
N CYS A 43 -9.08 -19.57 8.75
CA CYS A 43 -9.66 -19.02 9.98
C CYS A 43 -10.80 -19.90 10.52
N GLU A 44 -10.71 -21.22 10.33
CA GLU A 44 -11.71 -22.15 10.85
C GLU A 44 -11.74 -22.10 12.38
N GLN A 45 -12.75 -21.42 12.91
CA GLN A 45 -13.10 -21.44 14.32
C GLN A 45 -14.49 -22.05 14.47
N TYR A 46 -14.74 -22.71 15.60
CA TYR A 46 -16.00 -23.39 15.86
C TYR A 46 -16.68 -22.78 17.08
N LYS A 47 -17.98 -22.48 16.93
CA LYS A 47 -18.87 -22.13 18.04
C LYS A 47 -19.89 -23.25 18.20
N GLY A 48 -19.59 -24.18 19.13
CA GLY A 48 -20.25 -25.48 19.18
C GLY A 48 -19.85 -26.32 17.96
N TYR A 49 -20.83 -26.81 17.20
CA TYR A 49 -20.60 -27.63 15.99
C TYR A 49 -20.59 -26.83 14.67
N LYS A 50 -20.79 -25.51 14.73
CA LYS A 50 -20.85 -24.65 13.55
C LYS A 50 -19.56 -23.87 13.39
N ARG A 51 -19.09 -23.74 12.15
CA ARG A 51 -18.00 -22.83 11.81
C ARG A 51 -18.46 -21.39 12.05
N ASP A 52 -17.64 -20.65 12.78
CA ASP A 52 -17.86 -19.25 13.12
C ASP A 52 -16.78 -18.41 12.43
N TYR A 53 -17.23 -17.57 11.51
CA TYR A 53 -16.37 -16.63 10.80
C TYR A 53 -16.67 -15.17 11.19
N SER A 54 -17.49 -14.94 12.21
CA SER A 54 -17.95 -13.59 12.58
C SER A 54 -16.81 -12.62 12.88
N GLY A 55 -15.68 -13.12 13.41
CA GLY A 55 -14.47 -12.34 13.67
C GLY A 55 -13.57 -12.12 12.45
N VAL A 56 -13.82 -12.82 11.33
CA VAL A 56 -12.96 -12.73 10.14
C VAL A 56 -13.17 -11.38 9.47
N TYR A 57 -12.10 -10.59 9.40
CA TYR A 57 -12.04 -9.37 8.61
C TYR A 57 -11.31 -9.65 7.30
N GLN A 58 -11.89 -9.24 6.17
CA GLN A 58 -11.26 -9.31 4.85
C GLN A 58 -11.20 -7.92 4.23
N VAL A 59 -10.09 -7.62 3.56
CA VAL A 59 -9.86 -6.37 2.82
C VAL A 59 -9.29 -6.72 1.45
N GLU A 60 -9.85 -6.11 0.42
CA GLU A 60 -9.34 -6.20 -0.94
C GLU A 60 -8.67 -4.88 -1.32
N PHE A 61 -7.43 -4.96 -1.79
CA PHE A 61 -6.73 -3.85 -2.42
C PHE A 61 -6.72 -4.01 -3.93
N ARG A 62 -6.72 -2.91 -4.68
CA ARG A 62 -6.62 -2.88 -6.14
C ARG A 62 -5.52 -1.93 -6.58
N ASN A 63 -4.73 -2.36 -7.55
CA ASN A 63 -3.84 -1.46 -8.27
C ASN A 63 -4.64 -0.66 -9.31
N ILE A 64 -4.74 0.66 -9.13
CA ILE A 64 -5.44 1.56 -10.08
C ILE A 64 -4.50 2.24 -11.08
N CYS A 65 -3.18 2.10 -10.89
CA CYS A 65 -2.20 2.63 -11.80
C CYS A 65 -1.90 1.64 -12.93
N ARG A 66 -1.31 2.16 -14.01
CA ARG A 66 -0.96 1.36 -15.20
C ARG A 66 0.29 0.50 -14.98
N ASP A 67 1.16 0.93 -14.07
CA ASP A 67 2.40 0.25 -13.75
C ASP A 67 2.16 -0.99 -12.88
N MET A 68 3.07 -1.96 -12.98
CA MET A 68 3.07 -3.12 -12.09
C MET A 68 3.69 -2.74 -10.74
N LEU A 69 2.99 -3.09 -9.66
CA LEU A 69 3.41 -2.75 -8.31
C LEU A 69 3.82 -4.00 -7.54
N GLU A 70 4.85 -3.89 -6.72
CA GLU A 70 5.06 -4.82 -5.60
C GLU A 70 4.41 -4.27 -4.35
N VAL A 71 3.65 -5.12 -3.68
CA VAL A 71 2.77 -4.75 -2.59
C VAL A 71 3.05 -5.61 -1.37
N LYS A 72 3.16 -4.95 -0.21
CA LYS A 72 3.20 -5.58 1.11
C LYS A 72 1.96 -5.14 1.89
N VAL A 73 1.27 -6.08 2.53
CA VAL A 73 0.06 -5.80 3.33
C VAL A 73 0.14 -6.53 4.67
N ALA A 74 -0.39 -5.90 5.71
CA ALA A 74 -0.62 -6.50 7.00
C ALA A 74 -2.01 -6.10 7.55
N VAL A 75 -2.67 -7.03 8.25
CA VAL A 75 -3.98 -6.83 8.87
C VAL A 75 -3.87 -7.13 10.35
N GLU A 76 -4.36 -6.25 11.20
CA GLU A 76 -4.26 -6.40 12.66
C GLU A 76 -5.30 -7.41 13.17
N GLU A 77 -4.82 -8.38 13.93
CA GLU A 77 -5.63 -9.31 14.72
C GLU A 77 -5.99 -8.67 16.09
N ILE A 78 -7.05 -9.13 16.73
CA ILE A 78 -7.62 -8.55 17.96
C ILE A 78 -6.66 -8.63 19.16
N ASN A 79 -5.71 -9.56 19.11
CA ASN A 79 -4.62 -9.68 20.09
C ASN A 79 -3.48 -8.67 19.86
N GLY A 80 -3.65 -7.73 18.92
CA GLY A 80 -2.67 -6.71 18.57
C GLY A 80 -1.55 -7.21 17.65
N THR A 81 -1.52 -8.49 17.28
CA THR A 81 -0.53 -9.00 16.32
C THR A 81 -0.90 -8.63 14.88
N TRP A 82 0.09 -8.43 14.04
CA TRP A 82 -0.12 -8.21 12.61
C TRP A 82 -0.04 -9.52 11.84
N ARG A 83 -1.13 -9.90 11.17
CA ARG A 83 -1.08 -10.94 10.13
C ARG A 83 -0.53 -10.32 8.85
N THR A 84 0.71 -10.66 8.53
CA THR A 84 1.39 -10.18 7.34
C THR A 84 1.17 -11.12 6.14
N PHE A 85 1.25 -10.55 4.95
CA PHE A 85 1.16 -11.27 3.68
C PHE A 85 2.50 -11.15 2.95
N PRO A 86 2.92 -12.17 2.17
CA PRO A 86 4.13 -12.07 1.36
C PRO A 86 4.01 -10.92 0.35
N VAL A 87 5.15 -10.37 -0.05
CA VAL A 87 5.19 -9.39 -1.13
C VAL A 87 4.60 -10.03 -2.39
N LYS A 88 3.71 -9.30 -3.06
CA LYS A 88 3.08 -9.73 -4.31
C LYS A 88 3.16 -8.65 -5.36
N SER A 89 3.39 -9.05 -6.60
CA SER A 89 3.28 -8.18 -7.77
C SER A 89 1.82 -8.10 -8.23
N LEU A 90 1.30 -6.90 -8.46
CA LEU A 90 -0.04 -6.64 -8.98
C LEU A 90 0.08 -5.87 -10.30
N ALA A 91 -0.42 -6.43 -11.39
CA ALA A 91 -0.57 -5.68 -12.63
C ALA A 91 -1.68 -4.62 -12.50
N SER A 92 -1.78 -3.73 -13.49
CA SER A 92 -2.84 -2.73 -13.54
C SER A 92 -4.23 -3.39 -13.46
N GLY A 93 -5.03 -2.99 -12.49
CA GLY A 93 -6.39 -3.51 -12.26
C GLY A 93 -6.47 -4.77 -11.41
N ASP A 94 -5.35 -5.45 -11.15
CA ASP A 94 -5.32 -6.65 -10.30
C ASP A 94 -5.68 -6.32 -8.85
N THR A 95 -6.18 -7.33 -8.14
CA THR A 95 -6.56 -7.22 -6.73
C THR A 95 -5.78 -8.16 -5.82
N LEU A 96 -5.62 -7.74 -4.58
CA LEU A 96 -5.00 -8.50 -3.49
C LEU A 96 -5.99 -8.61 -2.33
N LEU A 97 -6.37 -9.84 -1.99
CA LEU A 97 -7.14 -10.13 -0.78
C LEU A 97 -6.19 -10.37 0.40
N ALA A 98 -6.40 -9.60 1.47
CA ALA A 98 -5.80 -9.82 2.78
C ALA A 98 -6.90 -9.99 3.84
N PHE A 99 -6.57 -10.62 4.96
CA PHE A 99 -7.54 -10.92 6.01
C PHE A 99 -6.88 -10.99 7.38
N ALA A 100 -7.70 -10.97 8.44
CA ALA A 100 -7.38 -11.36 9.81
C ALA A 100 -8.49 -12.30 10.31
N CYS A 101 -8.15 -13.31 11.11
CA CYS A 101 -9.13 -14.30 11.58
C CYS A 101 -10.03 -13.76 12.68
N GLN A 102 -9.47 -12.89 13.51
CA GLN A 102 -10.15 -12.10 14.51
C GLN A 102 -9.68 -10.66 14.30
N GLY A 103 -10.20 -9.99 13.29
CA GLY A 103 -9.69 -8.69 12.88
C GLY A 103 -10.12 -7.55 13.79
N THR A 104 -9.38 -6.44 13.72
CA THR A 104 -9.80 -5.13 14.28
C THR A 104 -10.34 -4.17 13.21
N GLY A 105 -10.11 -4.50 11.94
CA GLY A 105 -10.35 -3.62 10.80
C GLY A 105 -9.17 -2.70 10.46
N LYS A 106 -8.09 -2.68 11.26
CA LYS A 106 -6.88 -1.93 10.94
C LYS A 106 -6.02 -2.68 9.92
N VAL A 107 -5.43 -1.90 9.02
CA VAL A 107 -4.62 -2.39 7.90
C VAL A 107 -3.41 -1.49 7.72
N LEU A 108 -2.29 -2.10 7.32
CA LEU A 108 -1.11 -1.41 6.84
C LEU A 108 -0.79 -1.92 5.44
N TYR A 109 -0.34 -1.03 4.58
CA TYR A 109 0.06 -1.40 3.23
C TYR A 109 1.21 -0.51 2.74
N TRP A 110 2.03 -1.10 1.89
CA TRP A 110 3.13 -0.44 1.19
C TRP A 110 3.08 -0.90 -0.26
N ALA A 111 3.39 0.01 -1.16
CA ALA A 111 3.54 -0.31 -2.57
C ALA A 111 4.72 0.44 -3.15
N ARG A 112 5.43 -0.24 -4.05
CA ARG A 112 6.46 0.32 -4.91
C ARG A 112 6.26 -0.21 -6.32
N ARG A 113 6.88 0.42 -7.31
CA ARG A 113 6.98 -0.23 -8.62
C ARG A 113 7.94 -1.41 -8.58
N VAL A 114 7.68 -2.41 -9.44
CA VAL A 114 8.54 -3.61 -9.54
C VAL A 114 10.00 -3.27 -9.91
N ASP A 115 10.22 -2.21 -10.69
CA ASP A 115 11.55 -1.76 -11.12
C ASP A 115 12.20 -0.72 -10.20
N ASP A 116 11.50 -0.32 -9.12
CA ASP A 116 12.02 0.59 -8.13
C ASP A 116 12.80 -0.16 -7.05
N THR A 117 14.12 -0.04 -7.12
CA THR A 117 15.05 -0.66 -6.16
C THR A 117 15.45 0.26 -5.02
N GLU A 118 15.05 1.54 -5.07
CA GLU A 118 15.39 2.52 -4.04
C GLU A 118 14.48 2.37 -2.82
N ILE A 119 13.20 2.05 -3.05
CA ILE A 119 12.23 1.81 -1.98
C ILE A 119 12.29 0.34 -1.56
N VAL A 120 12.68 0.04 -0.31
CA VAL A 120 12.63 -1.33 0.23
C VAL A 120 11.32 -1.56 0.98
N LEU A 121 10.55 -2.57 0.58
CA LEU A 121 9.33 -2.96 1.30
C LEU A 121 9.69 -3.62 2.64
N PRO A 122 8.92 -3.35 3.71
CA PRO A 122 9.26 -3.87 5.03
C PRO A 122 9.07 -5.38 5.11
N THR A 123 9.96 -6.01 5.87
CA THR A 123 9.87 -7.41 6.28
C THR A 123 8.80 -7.61 7.36
N ASP A 124 8.40 -8.86 7.59
CA ASP A 124 7.43 -9.20 8.63
C ASP A 124 7.89 -8.75 10.03
N ASN A 125 9.18 -8.94 10.31
CA ASN A 125 9.77 -8.56 11.60
C ASN A 125 9.79 -7.05 11.81
N GLU A 126 10.06 -6.27 10.76
CA GLU A 126 10.03 -4.80 10.83
C GLU A 126 8.62 -4.29 11.08
N ILE A 127 7.60 -4.89 10.43
CA ILE A 127 6.20 -4.53 10.67
C ILE A 127 5.81 -4.80 12.12
N VAL A 128 6.09 -6.01 12.63
CA VAL A 128 5.74 -6.38 14.01
C VAL A 128 6.48 -5.51 15.03
N SER A 129 7.73 -5.14 14.75
CA SER A 129 8.54 -4.32 15.66
C SER A 129 8.15 -2.85 15.64
N ALA A 130 7.85 -2.28 14.47
CA ALA A 130 7.49 -0.87 14.32
C ALA A 130 6.04 -0.57 14.75
N TYR A 131 5.16 -1.57 14.65
CA TYR A 131 3.75 -1.44 14.99
C TYR A 131 3.36 -2.47 16.07
N PRO A 132 3.86 -2.37 17.30
CA PRO A 132 3.44 -3.28 18.36
C PRO A 132 1.93 -3.11 18.64
N GLY A 133 1.24 -4.23 18.82
CA GLY A 133 -0.13 -4.26 19.30
C GLY A 133 -0.28 -3.56 20.65
N LYS A 134 -1.47 -3.02 20.92
CA LYS A 134 -1.82 -2.46 22.23
C LYS A 134 -2.07 -3.55 23.28
#